data_AF-A0A929CK77-F1
#
_entry.id   AF-A0A929CK77-F1
#
_cell.length_a   1.000
_cell.length_b   1.000
_cell.length_c   1.000
_cell.angle_alpha   90.00
_cell.angle_beta   90.00
_cell.angle_gamma   90.00
#
_symmetry.space_group_name_H-M   'P 1'
#
loop_
_entity.id
_entity.type
_entity.pdbx_description
1 polymer ?
#
loop_
_entity_poly.entity_id
_entity_poly.type
_entity_poly.pdbx_seq_one_letter_code
_entity_poly.pdbx_strand_id
1 'polypeptide(L)'
;MKKYIFPLLFCALLNISASAQEHKEVYESDTLYLRLNKELSFLVSKQEKMSNKIDTLKSELENNVSNKDSLTNIILDIESSMFDVRSLVAEKTTQINGIKQDFILESFDNGFDNSIVVTVVKNSQEYIDDFMKNNLSQEEYNIVNKDSEVDSLARQSISEIDKIYYKLVNADSLYLKCESKILADSLEKKVDSLNTDIYNIDFNFSEKWNKFYDTKLYAYKRILDYLNIEQYIQYDLDKKERELSYNKSVFVKDLIAPYLNIYKKQKNFLREYEIVIASKKGDNETVEQLKSLIEKSDILCYNKKKVILPDWNFIDYKDIVFGKKTYYSSVEDVPYMELPTNGVVYSLRVYVLSGKMKYMSSFKGARPAFYLIDENGKYQYYLGTFKKEGEAYKYKKKIRSKGLSSLIVKFEDGGRISEEGELIPLYVDDYNYSIEVDMLTPELMKIAKKVAPTLSFAKIDNKFVLGIFYKYSKAVKVKNSLGSSASLIKTAK
;
A
#
# COMPACT_ATOMS: atom_id res chain seq x y z
N MET A 1 -30.61 -33.98 2.74
CA MET A 1 -30.90 -33.19 1.53
C MET A 1 -29.85 -32.10 1.41
N LYS A 2 -29.32 -31.90 0.20
CA LYS A 2 -28.11 -31.11 -0.11
C LYS A 2 -28.24 -29.65 0.39
N LYS A 3 -27.33 -29.23 1.27
CA LYS A 3 -27.12 -27.83 1.63
C LYS A 3 -26.42 -27.15 0.44
N TYR A 4 -27.16 -26.39 -0.34
CA TYR A 4 -26.58 -25.44 -1.28
C TYR A 4 -25.94 -24.31 -0.46
N ILE A 5 -24.60 -24.35 -0.36
CA ILE A 5 -23.79 -23.22 0.06
C ILE A 5 -23.80 -22.25 -1.12
N PHE A 6 -24.73 -21.29 -1.10
CA PHE A 6 -24.61 -20.08 -1.91
C PHE A 6 -23.54 -19.21 -1.24
N PRO A 7 -22.44 -18.85 -1.93
CA PRO A 7 -21.45 -17.97 -1.34
C PRO A 7 -22.08 -16.59 -1.16
N LEU A 8 -21.96 -16.04 0.05
CA LEU A 8 -22.14 -14.61 0.33
C LEU A 8 -21.14 -13.83 -0.55
N LEU A 9 -21.57 -13.49 -1.75
CA LEU A 9 -20.93 -12.49 -2.61
C LEU A 9 -21.45 -11.13 -2.12
N PHE A 10 -21.01 -10.75 -0.91
CA PHE A 10 -21.39 -9.52 -0.25
C PHE A 10 -20.32 -8.45 -0.52
N CYS A 11 -20.71 -7.46 -1.34
CA CYS A 11 -20.13 -6.14 -1.49
C CYS A 11 -18.60 -6.04 -1.74
N ALA A 12 -18.17 -6.49 -2.91
CA ALA A 12 -16.94 -6.01 -3.55
C ALA A 12 -17.26 -4.95 -4.61
N LEU A 13 -17.94 -3.87 -4.23
CA LEU A 13 -18.12 -2.69 -5.08
C LEU A 13 -18.21 -1.46 -4.17
N LEU A 14 -17.03 -0.96 -3.78
CA LEU A 14 -16.69 0.44 -3.49
C LEU A 14 -15.29 0.49 -2.84
N ASN A 15 -14.30 -0.08 -3.52
CA ASN A 15 -12.93 0.43 -3.41
C ASN A 15 -12.77 1.39 -4.59
N ILE A 16 -13.19 2.64 -4.37
CA ILE A 16 -12.81 3.75 -5.24
C ILE A 16 -11.30 3.90 -5.05
N SER A 17 -10.54 3.45 -6.04
CA SER A 17 -9.11 3.72 -6.15
C SER A 17 -8.86 5.22 -6.16
N ALA A 18 -7.68 5.66 -5.70
CA ALA A 18 -7.28 7.07 -5.73
C ALA A 18 -7.42 7.72 -7.13
N SER A 19 -7.35 6.93 -8.22
CA SER A 19 -7.59 7.39 -9.59
C SER A 19 -9.03 7.82 -9.86
N ALA A 20 -10.02 7.30 -9.12
CA ALA A 20 -11.42 7.72 -9.25
C ALA A 20 -11.74 8.96 -8.40
N GLN A 21 -10.79 9.39 -7.56
CA GLN A 21 -10.85 10.65 -6.82
C GLN A 21 -10.29 11.81 -7.66
N GLU A 22 -9.24 11.57 -8.46
CA GLU A 22 -8.66 12.53 -9.42
C GLU A 22 -9.64 12.96 -10.52
N HIS A 23 -10.57 12.08 -10.92
CA HIS A 23 -11.59 12.43 -11.90
C HIS A 23 -12.83 13.09 -11.28
N LYS A 24 -13.02 13.00 -9.96
CA LYS A 24 -14.26 13.47 -9.29
C LYS A 24 -14.49 14.97 -9.47
N GLU A 25 -13.41 15.77 -9.50
CA GLU A 25 -13.45 17.24 -9.58
C GLU A 25 -13.77 17.77 -10.99
N VAL A 26 -13.51 16.98 -12.05
CA VAL A 26 -13.81 17.39 -13.43
C VAL A 26 -15.30 17.20 -13.76
N TYR A 27 -15.97 16.30 -13.03
CA TYR A 27 -17.39 16.00 -13.24
C TYR A 27 -18.36 16.87 -12.42
N GLU A 28 -17.86 17.77 -11.55
CA GLU A 28 -18.72 18.62 -10.71
C GLU A 28 -19.38 19.78 -11.47
N SER A 29 -18.97 20.05 -12.71
CA SER A 29 -19.62 21.03 -13.59
C SER A 29 -20.83 20.47 -14.34
N ASP A 30 -20.96 19.14 -14.46
CA ASP A 30 -22.09 18.50 -15.14
C ASP A 30 -23.24 18.24 -14.18
N THR A 31 -24.29 19.06 -14.32
CA THR A 31 -25.54 18.98 -13.54
C THR A 31 -26.20 17.60 -13.58
N LEU A 32 -26.02 16.83 -14.66
CA LEU A 32 -26.60 15.50 -14.83
C LEU A 32 -25.80 14.45 -14.05
N TYR A 33 -24.47 14.51 -14.09
CA TYR A 33 -23.58 13.62 -13.33
C TYR A 33 -23.77 13.75 -11.81
N LEU A 34 -23.85 14.97 -11.29
CA LEU A 34 -24.09 15.21 -9.87
C LEU A 34 -25.45 14.67 -9.41
N ARG A 35 -26.48 14.84 -10.24
CA ARG A 35 -27.82 14.29 -9.98
C ARG A 35 -27.79 12.76 -9.94
N LEU A 36 -27.15 12.11 -10.91
CA LEU A 36 -27.04 10.65 -10.96
C LEU A 36 -26.27 10.09 -9.75
N ASN A 37 -25.20 10.74 -9.31
CA ASN A 37 -24.46 10.31 -8.12
C ASN A 37 -25.28 10.48 -6.82
N LYS A 38 -26.07 11.55 -6.73
CA LYS A 38 -26.98 11.76 -5.59
C LYS A 38 -28.08 10.70 -5.56
N GLU A 39 -28.67 10.38 -6.71
CA GLU A 39 -29.64 9.30 -6.87
C GLU A 39 -29.01 7.93 -6.54
N LEU A 40 -27.81 7.64 -7.04
CA LEU A 40 -27.08 6.40 -6.73
C LEU A 40 -26.79 6.25 -5.23
N SER A 41 -26.28 7.31 -4.60
CA SER A 41 -25.98 7.31 -3.16
C SER A 41 -27.24 7.06 -2.33
N PHE A 42 -28.37 7.67 -2.72
CA PHE A 42 -29.65 7.43 -2.08
C PHE A 42 -30.12 5.97 -2.21
N LEU A 43 -29.99 5.37 -3.41
CA LEU A 43 -30.37 3.98 -3.64
C LEU A 43 -29.47 3.00 -2.88
N VAL A 44 -28.17 3.26 -2.79
CA VAL A 44 -27.21 2.47 -2.00
C VAL A 44 -27.56 2.52 -0.51
N SER A 45 -27.83 3.71 0.04
CA SER A 45 -28.29 3.85 1.43
C SER A 45 -29.64 3.16 1.68
N LYS A 46 -30.53 3.14 0.69
CA LYS A 46 -31.80 2.41 0.77
C LYS A 46 -31.56 0.89 0.80
N GLN A 47 -30.63 0.39 0.00
CA GLN A 47 -30.23 -1.02 -0.02
C GLN A 47 -29.62 -1.46 1.32
N GLU A 48 -28.74 -0.66 1.92
CA GLU A 48 -28.16 -0.94 3.24
C GLU A 48 -29.23 -1.02 4.33
N LYS A 49 -30.20 -0.09 4.32
CA LYS A 49 -31.34 -0.11 5.26
C LYS A 49 -32.20 -1.36 5.08
N MET A 50 -32.46 -1.78 3.84
CA MET A 50 -33.21 -3.01 3.56
C MET A 50 -32.43 -4.25 4.01
N SER A 51 -31.12 -4.30 3.77
CA SER A 51 -30.26 -5.39 4.24
C SER A 51 -30.25 -5.50 5.76
N ASN A 52 -30.03 -4.39 6.46
CA ASN A 52 -30.05 -4.36 7.92
C ASN A 52 -31.40 -4.82 8.47
N LYS A 53 -32.51 -4.42 7.82
CA LYS A 53 -33.86 -4.85 8.19
C LYS A 53 -34.08 -6.34 7.96
N ILE A 54 -33.55 -6.90 6.87
CA ILE A 54 -33.57 -8.35 6.62
C ILE A 54 -32.77 -9.09 7.70
N ASP A 55 -31.59 -8.59 8.05
CA ASP A 55 -30.72 -9.23 9.05
C ASP A 55 -31.34 -9.20 10.45
N THR A 56 -31.99 -8.09 10.84
CA THR A 56 -32.75 -8.02 12.09
C THR A 56 -33.93 -9.00 12.09
N LEU A 57 -34.69 -9.07 10.99
CA LEU A 57 -35.83 -10.00 10.89
C LEU A 57 -35.39 -11.46 10.86
N LYS A 58 -34.24 -11.77 10.25
CA LYS A 58 -33.63 -13.12 10.28
C LYS A 58 -33.19 -13.49 11.69
N SER A 59 -32.60 -12.56 12.44
CA SER A 59 -32.24 -12.78 13.85
C SER A 59 -33.47 -12.94 14.74
N GLU A 60 -34.56 -12.20 14.49
CA GLU A 60 -35.84 -12.37 15.20
C GLU A 60 -36.50 -13.72 14.88
N LEU A 61 -36.37 -14.19 13.64
CA LEU A 61 -36.87 -15.50 13.20
C LEU A 61 -36.09 -16.66 13.83
N GLU A 62 -34.79 -16.48 14.11
CA GLU A 62 -33.99 -17.46 14.87
C GLU A 62 -34.40 -17.55 16.35
N ASN A 63 -34.95 -16.46 16.92
CA ASN A 63 -35.28 -16.36 18.34
C ASN A 63 -36.77 -16.59 18.69
N ASN A 64 -37.71 -16.49 17.73
CA ASN A 64 -39.16 -16.64 17.97
C ASN A 64 -39.84 -17.58 16.97
N VAL A 65 -40.30 -18.76 17.44
CA VAL A 65 -40.89 -19.82 16.60
C VAL A 65 -42.38 -19.59 16.27
N SER A 66 -43.11 -18.75 17.03
CA SER A 66 -44.57 -18.61 16.90
C SER A 66 -45.05 -17.76 15.72
N ASN A 67 -44.22 -16.87 15.17
CA ASN A 67 -44.59 -15.93 14.08
C ASN A 67 -43.80 -16.15 12.77
N LYS A 68 -43.31 -17.38 12.58
CA LYS A 68 -42.37 -17.72 11.50
C LYS A 68 -42.91 -17.41 10.10
N ASP A 69 -44.17 -17.74 9.81
CA ASP A 69 -44.74 -17.57 8.46
C ASP A 69 -44.94 -16.08 8.10
N SER A 70 -45.37 -15.25 9.06
CA SER A 70 -45.49 -13.81 8.87
C SER A 70 -44.14 -13.11 8.66
N LEU A 71 -43.11 -13.48 9.44
CA LEU A 71 -41.76 -12.94 9.29
C LEU A 71 -41.13 -13.36 7.96
N THR A 72 -41.36 -14.60 7.53
CA THR A 72 -40.86 -15.10 6.24
C THR A 72 -41.45 -14.31 5.07
N ASN A 73 -42.76 -14.04 5.07
CA ASN A 73 -43.40 -13.25 4.00
C ASN A 73 -42.86 -11.80 3.96
N ILE A 74 -42.67 -11.16 5.12
CA ILE A 74 -42.11 -9.81 5.20
C ILE A 74 -40.66 -9.78 4.68
N ILE A 75 -39.85 -10.81 4.98
CA ILE A 75 -38.49 -10.92 4.44
C ILE A 75 -38.53 -11.05 2.91
N LEU A 76 -39.40 -11.90 2.36
CA LEU A 76 -39.54 -12.07 0.91
C LEU A 76 -39.97 -10.79 0.20
N ASP A 77 -40.91 -10.02 0.77
CA ASP A 77 -41.35 -8.75 0.20
C ASP A 77 -40.22 -7.70 0.19
N ILE A 78 -39.41 -7.65 1.25
CA ILE A 78 -38.24 -6.76 1.33
C ILE A 78 -37.14 -7.24 0.36
N GLU A 79 -36.91 -8.56 0.24
CA GLU A 79 -35.93 -9.14 -0.68
C GLU A 79 -36.32 -8.88 -2.15
N SER A 80 -37.62 -8.97 -2.49
CA SER A 80 -38.14 -8.59 -3.81
C SER A 80 -37.93 -7.10 -4.09
N SER A 81 -38.30 -6.23 -3.14
CA SER A 81 -38.08 -4.78 -3.27
C SER A 81 -36.59 -4.41 -3.37
N MET A 82 -35.71 -5.20 -2.74
CA MET A 82 -34.26 -5.04 -2.81
C MET A 82 -33.71 -5.41 -4.19
N PHE A 83 -34.34 -6.35 -4.91
CA PHE A 83 -33.97 -6.68 -6.29
C PHE A 83 -34.21 -5.49 -7.22
N ASP A 84 -35.37 -4.82 -7.11
CA ASP A 84 -35.69 -3.64 -7.92
C ASP A 84 -34.72 -2.48 -7.65
N VAL A 85 -34.38 -2.24 -6.38
CA VAL A 85 -33.38 -1.24 -5.99
C VAL A 85 -32.01 -1.57 -6.58
N ARG A 86 -31.59 -2.85 -6.56
CA ARG A 86 -30.31 -3.27 -7.17
C ARG A 86 -30.29 -3.09 -8.68
N SER A 87 -31.42 -3.32 -9.36
CA SER A 87 -31.55 -3.06 -10.80
C SER A 87 -31.34 -1.58 -11.11
N LEU A 88 -31.96 -0.69 -10.33
CA LEU A 88 -31.78 0.76 -10.48
C LEU A 88 -30.35 1.21 -10.17
N VAL A 89 -29.69 0.61 -9.16
CA VAL A 89 -28.27 0.86 -8.87
C VAL A 89 -27.38 0.48 -10.05
N ALA A 90 -27.62 -0.67 -10.68
CA ALA A 90 -26.86 -1.12 -11.84
C ALA A 90 -27.07 -0.22 -13.07
N GLU A 91 -28.32 0.22 -13.31
CA GLU A 91 -28.65 1.16 -14.38
C GLU A 91 -27.92 2.50 -14.19
N LYS A 92 -28.02 3.08 -12.98
CA LYS A 92 -27.37 4.36 -12.66
C LYS A 92 -25.85 4.27 -12.71
N THR A 93 -25.28 3.14 -12.31
CA THR A 93 -23.83 2.88 -12.43
C THR A 93 -23.40 2.84 -13.90
N THR A 94 -24.19 2.20 -14.77
CA THR A 94 -23.93 2.16 -16.21
C THR A 94 -24.02 3.56 -16.85
N GLN A 95 -25.03 4.36 -16.49
CA GLN A 95 -25.17 5.75 -16.97
C GLN A 95 -23.98 6.62 -16.54
N ILE A 96 -23.55 6.51 -15.28
CA ILE A 96 -22.36 7.21 -14.77
C ILE A 96 -21.10 6.79 -15.53
N ASN A 97 -20.94 5.49 -15.81
CA ASN A 97 -19.77 5.00 -16.55
C ASN A 97 -19.78 5.42 -18.02
N GLY A 98 -20.96 5.52 -18.65
CA GLY A 98 -21.13 6.08 -20.00
C GLY A 98 -20.64 7.53 -20.07
N ILE A 99 -21.13 8.39 -19.17
CA ILE A 99 -20.68 9.80 -19.08
C ILE A 99 -19.16 9.90 -18.88
N LYS A 100 -18.61 9.04 -18.02
CA LYS A 100 -17.15 8.98 -17.79
C LYS A 100 -16.38 8.57 -19.04
N GLN A 101 -16.88 7.61 -19.82
CA GLN A 101 -16.26 7.15 -21.06
C GLN A 101 -16.36 8.21 -22.16
N ASP A 102 -17.53 8.82 -22.34
CA ASP A 102 -17.76 9.89 -23.32
C ASP A 102 -16.81 11.07 -23.06
N PHE A 103 -16.64 11.45 -21.79
CA PHE A 103 -15.69 12.50 -21.41
C PHE A 103 -14.23 12.12 -21.65
N ILE A 104 -13.84 10.86 -21.40
CA ILE A 104 -12.49 10.37 -21.71
C ILE A 104 -12.24 10.43 -23.22
N LEU A 105 -13.24 10.09 -24.03
CA LEU A 105 -13.17 10.16 -25.49
C LEU A 105 -13.09 11.62 -25.98
N GLU A 106 -13.91 12.52 -25.45
CA GLU A 106 -13.81 13.97 -25.72
C GLU A 106 -12.45 14.55 -25.31
N SER A 107 -11.88 14.09 -24.19
CA SER A 107 -10.55 14.53 -23.71
C SER A 107 -9.39 13.94 -24.53
N PHE A 108 -9.62 12.85 -25.26
CA PHE A 108 -8.63 12.23 -26.15
C PHE A 108 -8.67 12.80 -27.58
N ASP A 109 -9.86 13.12 -28.10
CA ASP A 109 -10.03 13.72 -29.43
C ASP A 109 -9.77 15.23 -29.44
N ASN A 110 -10.12 15.94 -28.36
CA ASN A 110 -9.73 17.33 -28.14
C ASN A 110 -8.50 17.36 -27.24
N GLY A 111 -7.32 17.06 -27.78
CA GLY A 111 -6.07 17.29 -27.05
C GLY A 111 -6.09 18.70 -26.44
N PHE A 112 -6.14 18.79 -25.10
CA PHE A 112 -6.31 20.01 -24.29
C PHE A 112 -6.43 21.28 -25.15
N ASP A 113 -7.65 21.65 -25.49
CA ASP A 113 -7.92 22.81 -26.33
C ASP A 113 -7.59 24.08 -25.55
N ASN A 114 -6.33 24.52 -25.66
CA ASN A 114 -5.81 25.77 -25.10
C ASN A 114 -6.39 27.00 -25.80
N SER A 115 -7.35 26.86 -26.71
CA SER A 115 -7.86 27.97 -27.53
C SER A 115 -8.75 28.98 -26.80
N ILE A 116 -9.17 28.71 -25.56
CA ILE A 116 -9.93 29.69 -24.74
C ILE A 116 -9.01 30.57 -23.87
N VAL A 117 -7.73 30.22 -23.70
CA VAL A 117 -6.77 31.00 -22.87
C VAL A 117 -6.02 32.08 -23.68
N VAL A 118 -6.09 32.03 -25.02
CA VAL A 118 -5.14 32.73 -25.91
C VAL A 118 -5.52 34.19 -26.22
N THR A 119 -6.62 34.76 -25.72
CA THR A 119 -7.03 36.13 -26.11
C THR A 119 -7.11 37.19 -25.00
N VAL A 120 -6.60 36.95 -23.78
CA VAL A 120 -6.44 38.03 -22.76
C VAL A 120 -5.18 37.89 -21.88
N VAL A 121 -4.12 37.23 -22.35
CA VAL A 121 -2.82 37.19 -21.64
C VAL A 121 -1.75 37.80 -22.54
N LYS A 122 -1.53 39.11 -22.45
CA LYS A 122 -0.41 39.73 -23.19
C LYS A 122 0.52 40.56 -22.31
N ASN A 123 0.06 41.39 -21.37
CA ASN A 123 0.94 42.43 -20.84
C ASN A 123 1.95 41.99 -19.76
N SER A 124 1.62 41.04 -18.88
CA SER A 124 2.50 40.57 -17.79
C SER A 124 3.52 39.52 -18.25
N GLN A 125 3.07 38.55 -19.04
CA GLN A 125 3.94 37.50 -19.59
C GLN A 125 4.96 38.09 -20.57
N GLU A 126 4.53 39.03 -21.42
CA GLU A 126 5.42 39.76 -22.35
C GLU A 126 6.46 40.59 -21.60
N TYR A 127 6.12 41.19 -20.46
CA TYR A 127 7.09 41.87 -19.60
C TYR A 127 8.12 40.92 -18.97
N ILE A 128 7.68 39.76 -18.47
CA ILE A 128 8.58 38.75 -17.94
C ILE A 128 9.50 38.28 -19.05
N ASP A 129 8.97 37.94 -20.22
CA ASP A 129 9.74 37.45 -21.37
C ASP A 129 10.73 38.49 -21.88
N ASP A 130 10.33 39.77 -21.99
CA ASP A 130 11.22 40.87 -22.35
C ASP A 130 12.32 41.10 -21.32
N PHE A 131 12.00 41.01 -20.02
CA PHE A 131 13.01 41.10 -18.98
C PHE A 131 14.00 39.94 -19.10
N MET A 132 13.51 38.71 -19.22
CA MET A 132 14.34 37.50 -19.36
C MET A 132 15.28 37.64 -20.56
N LYS A 133 14.76 38.07 -21.71
CA LYS A 133 15.52 38.25 -22.96
C LYS A 133 16.65 39.27 -22.84
N ASN A 134 16.44 40.33 -22.06
CA ASN A 134 17.42 41.41 -21.89
C ASN A 134 18.42 41.16 -20.74
N ASN A 135 18.12 40.25 -19.81
CA ASN A 135 18.90 40.09 -18.57
C ASN A 135 19.54 38.70 -18.37
N LEU A 136 19.15 37.71 -19.18
CA LEU A 136 19.76 36.38 -19.20
C LEU A 136 20.72 36.23 -20.39
N SER A 137 21.71 35.35 -20.25
CA SER A 137 22.50 34.91 -21.40
C SER A 137 21.62 34.14 -22.39
N GLN A 138 22.07 34.02 -23.65
CA GLN A 138 21.32 33.28 -24.67
C GLN A 138 21.07 31.82 -24.26
N GLU A 139 22.01 31.19 -23.55
CA GLU A 139 21.87 29.82 -23.05
C GLU A 139 20.80 29.70 -21.96
N GLU A 140 20.79 30.61 -20.99
CA GLU A 140 19.80 30.66 -19.91
C GLU A 140 18.40 30.99 -20.43
N TYR A 141 18.29 31.94 -21.36
CA TYR A 141 17.01 32.29 -22.00
C TYR A 141 16.42 31.09 -22.75
N ASN A 142 17.25 30.36 -23.50
CA ASN A 142 16.82 29.16 -24.20
C ASN A 142 16.32 28.06 -23.23
N ILE A 143 16.84 27.99 -22.00
CA ILE A 143 16.37 27.05 -20.97
C ILE A 143 15.00 27.49 -20.46
N VAL A 144 14.82 28.76 -20.08
CA VAL A 144 13.57 29.27 -19.49
C VAL A 144 12.43 29.30 -20.50
N ASN A 145 12.73 29.49 -21.79
CA ASN A 145 11.73 29.48 -22.87
C ASN A 145 11.15 28.08 -23.19
N LYS A 146 11.63 27.02 -22.52
CA LYS A 146 11.18 25.63 -22.72
C LYS A 146 10.14 25.17 -21.70
N ASP A 147 9.39 26.10 -21.09
CA ASP A 147 8.41 25.78 -20.04
C ASP A 147 7.38 24.72 -20.47
N SER A 148 6.86 24.82 -21.71
CA SER A 148 5.93 23.84 -22.28
C SER A 148 6.58 22.48 -22.59
N GLU A 149 7.85 22.46 -23.01
CA GLU A 149 8.60 21.21 -23.25
C GLU A 149 8.82 20.44 -21.95
N VAL A 150 9.14 21.15 -20.86
CA VAL A 150 9.33 20.57 -19.53
C VAL A 150 8.03 19.99 -18.97
N ASP A 151 6.91 20.69 -19.16
CA ASP A 151 5.59 20.20 -18.75
C ASP A 151 5.17 18.97 -19.57
N SER A 152 5.48 18.95 -20.87
CA SER A 152 5.29 17.78 -21.73
C SER A 152 6.14 16.59 -21.27
N LEU A 153 7.41 16.83 -20.96
CA LEU A 153 8.32 15.81 -20.44
C LEU A 153 7.84 15.24 -19.10
N ALA A 154 7.33 16.08 -18.19
CA ALA A 154 6.77 15.62 -16.92
C ALA A 154 5.60 14.66 -17.15
N ARG A 155 4.64 15.04 -18.02
CA ARG A 155 3.49 14.19 -18.38
C ARG A 155 3.91 12.88 -19.04
N GLN A 156 4.88 12.93 -19.95
CA GLN A 156 5.43 11.73 -20.59
C GLN A 156 6.08 10.81 -19.55
N SER A 157 6.91 11.35 -18.66
CA SER A 157 7.60 10.60 -17.61
C SER A 157 6.61 9.94 -16.66
N ILE A 158 5.55 10.66 -16.25
CA ILE A 158 4.46 10.10 -15.43
C ILE A 158 3.77 8.94 -16.17
N SER A 159 3.41 9.13 -17.43
CA SER A 159 2.75 8.08 -18.22
C SER A 159 3.61 6.82 -18.39
N GLU A 160 4.90 6.98 -18.62
CA GLU A 160 5.85 5.87 -18.74
C GLU A 160 6.04 5.14 -17.41
N ILE A 161 6.27 5.87 -16.33
CA ILE A 161 6.40 5.30 -14.99
C ILE A 161 5.12 4.59 -14.58
N ASP A 162 3.93 5.13 -14.89
CA ASP A 162 2.66 4.47 -14.58
C ASP A 162 2.54 3.12 -15.25
N LYS A 163 2.89 3.02 -16.54
CA LYS A 163 2.90 1.75 -17.28
C LYS A 163 3.84 0.73 -16.63
N ILE A 164 5.01 1.17 -16.17
CA ILE A 164 5.98 0.30 -15.48
C ILE A 164 5.48 -0.08 -14.09
N TYR A 165 4.89 0.86 -13.36
CA TYR A 165 4.32 0.64 -12.03
C TYR A 165 3.21 -0.41 -12.05
N TYR A 166 2.33 -0.41 -13.06
CA TYR A 166 1.34 -1.49 -13.24
C TYR A 166 1.99 -2.87 -13.41
N LYS A 167 3.09 -2.96 -14.18
CA LYS A 167 3.85 -4.22 -14.32
C LYS A 167 4.49 -4.62 -12.99
N LEU A 168 4.94 -3.66 -12.20
CA LEU A 168 5.57 -3.86 -10.91
C LEU A 168 4.57 -4.41 -9.88
N VAL A 169 3.39 -3.79 -9.76
CA VAL A 169 2.30 -4.30 -8.90
C VAL A 169 1.86 -5.70 -9.33
N ASN A 170 1.81 -5.98 -10.63
CA ASN A 170 1.51 -7.33 -11.10
C ASN A 170 2.64 -8.32 -10.75
N ALA A 171 3.91 -7.93 -10.90
CA ALA A 171 5.04 -8.76 -10.53
C ALA A 171 5.06 -9.06 -9.03
N ASP A 172 4.73 -8.09 -8.18
CA ASP A 172 4.53 -8.26 -6.73
C ASP A 172 3.40 -9.24 -6.43
N SER A 173 2.23 -9.10 -7.07
CA SER A 173 1.12 -10.04 -6.89
C SER A 173 1.48 -11.48 -7.29
N LEU A 174 2.26 -11.65 -8.36
CA LEU A 174 2.79 -12.95 -8.76
C LEU A 174 3.85 -13.45 -7.79
N TYR A 175 4.73 -12.58 -7.32
CA TYR A 175 5.71 -12.85 -6.28
C TYR A 175 5.05 -13.17 -4.94
N LEU A 176 3.77 -12.89 -4.70
CA LEU A 176 3.11 -13.38 -3.48
C LEU A 176 2.50 -14.79 -3.65
N LYS A 177 2.39 -15.29 -4.89
CA LYS A 177 1.70 -16.54 -5.25
C LYS A 177 2.62 -17.65 -5.76
N CYS A 178 3.89 -17.35 -6.06
CA CYS A 178 4.85 -18.37 -6.50
C CYS A 178 5.08 -19.44 -5.44
N GLU A 179 5.30 -20.65 -5.93
CA GLU A 179 5.53 -21.85 -5.11
C GLU A 179 6.94 -22.42 -5.31
N SER A 180 7.75 -21.76 -6.14
CA SER A 180 9.08 -22.22 -6.56
C SER A 180 10.10 -21.11 -6.42
N LYS A 181 11.25 -21.47 -5.86
CA LYS A 181 12.40 -20.58 -5.66
C LYS A 181 12.87 -19.97 -6.98
N ILE A 182 12.99 -20.79 -8.01
CA ILE A 182 13.47 -20.36 -9.33
C ILE A 182 12.56 -19.27 -9.93
N LEU A 183 11.24 -19.41 -9.75
CA LEU A 183 10.27 -18.44 -10.26
C LEU A 183 10.32 -17.12 -9.48
N ALA A 184 10.51 -17.20 -8.17
CA ALA A 184 10.62 -16.03 -7.33
C ALA A 184 11.92 -15.26 -7.52
N ASP A 185 13.07 -15.96 -7.58
CA ASP A 185 14.36 -15.36 -7.92
C ASP A 185 14.28 -14.62 -9.26
N SER A 186 13.54 -15.18 -10.22
CA SER A 186 13.29 -14.53 -11.52
C SER A 186 12.38 -13.30 -11.41
N LEU A 187 11.40 -13.30 -10.51
CA LEU A 187 10.49 -12.18 -10.30
C LEU A 187 11.13 -11.06 -9.48
N GLU A 188 11.98 -11.38 -8.51
CA GLU A 188 12.78 -10.42 -7.75
C GLU A 188 13.68 -9.62 -8.69
N LYS A 189 14.47 -10.32 -9.53
CA LYS A 189 15.27 -9.68 -10.59
C LYS A 189 14.44 -8.80 -11.52
N LYS A 190 13.21 -9.23 -11.83
CA LYS A 190 12.30 -8.46 -12.67
C LYS A 190 11.82 -7.19 -11.95
N VAL A 191 11.49 -7.27 -10.66
CA VAL A 191 11.08 -6.12 -9.85
C VAL A 191 12.25 -5.14 -9.70
N ASP A 192 13.47 -5.63 -9.48
CA ASP A 192 14.68 -4.80 -9.43
C ASP A 192 14.93 -4.06 -10.75
N SER A 193 14.78 -4.77 -11.88
CA SER A 193 14.87 -4.15 -13.20
C SER A 193 13.81 -3.06 -13.40
N LEU A 194 12.55 -3.32 -13.03
CA LEU A 194 11.46 -2.33 -13.16
C LEU A 194 11.67 -1.12 -12.24
N ASN A 195 12.16 -1.34 -11.02
CA ASN A 195 12.55 -0.26 -10.10
C ASN A 195 13.68 0.60 -10.69
N THR A 196 14.67 -0.04 -11.32
CA THR A 196 15.78 0.65 -11.99
C THR A 196 15.28 1.48 -13.17
N ASP A 197 14.35 0.95 -13.97
CA ASP A 197 13.75 1.68 -15.08
C ASP A 197 12.99 2.92 -14.60
N ILE A 198 12.17 2.80 -13.54
CA ILE A 198 11.46 3.93 -12.94
C ILE A 198 12.45 4.98 -12.41
N TYR A 199 13.49 4.54 -11.69
CA TYR A 199 14.52 5.44 -11.19
C TYR A 199 15.19 6.22 -12.31
N ASN A 200 15.57 5.55 -13.41
CA ASN A 200 16.23 6.20 -14.53
C ASN A 200 15.34 7.25 -15.21
N ILE A 201 14.03 6.98 -15.35
CA ILE A 201 13.08 7.95 -15.92
C ILE A 201 12.92 9.16 -14.98
N ASP A 202 12.69 8.92 -13.69
CA ASP A 202 12.54 9.97 -12.69
C ASP A 202 13.81 10.84 -12.56
N PHE A 203 14.98 10.20 -12.59
CA PHE A 203 16.28 10.86 -12.56
C PHE A 203 16.52 11.71 -13.81
N ASN A 204 16.28 11.16 -15.00
CA ASN A 204 16.44 11.90 -16.27
C ASN A 204 15.52 13.11 -16.36
N PHE A 205 14.29 12.97 -15.86
CA PHE A 205 13.38 14.09 -15.70
C PHE A 205 13.97 15.15 -14.74
N SER A 206 14.48 14.71 -13.58
CA SER A 206 15.02 15.60 -12.56
C SER A 206 16.20 16.45 -13.05
N GLU A 207 17.08 15.90 -13.88
CA GLU A 207 18.23 16.61 -14.45
C GLU A 207 17.77 17.82 -15.28
N LYS A 208 16.77 17.62 -16.14
CA LYS A 208 16.20 18.68 -16.97
C LYS A 208 15.40 19.67 -16.14
N TRP A 209 14.60 19.18 -15.19
CA TRP A 209 13.77 20.02 -14.33
C TRP A 209 14.60 20.91 -13.39
N ASN A 210 15.60 20.36 -12.71
CA ASN A 210 16.44 21.13 -11.78
C ASN A 210 17.14 22.27 -12.52
N LYS A 211 17.73 21.98 -13.70
CA LYS A 211 18.35 23.02 -14.53
C LYS A 211 17.34 24.13 -14.88
N PHE A 212 16.15 23.77 -15.32
CA PHE A 212 15.09 24.71 -15.63
C PHE A 212 14.67 25.55 -14.41
N TYR A 213 14.37 24.87 -13.31
CA TYR A 213 13.89 25.46 -12.07
C TYR A 213 14.91 26.45 -11.48
N ASP A 214 16.18 26.05 -11.39
CA ASP A 214 17.25 26.89 -10.83
C ASP A 214 17.47 28.15 -11.68
N THR A 215 17.52 28.01 -13.01
CA THR A 215 17.66 29.16 -13.92
C THR A 215 16.46 30.10 -13.82
N LYS A 216 15.24 29.57 -13.82
CA LYS A 216 14.02 30.38 -13.76
C LYS A 216 13.86 31.07 -12.40
N LEU A 217 14.17 30.38 -11.30
CA LEU A 217 14.16 30.94 -9.94
C LEU A 217 15.21 32.05 -9.79
N TYR A 218 16.43 31.84 -10.28
CA TYR A 218 17.49 32.85 -10.29
C TYR A 218 17.04 34.13 -11.01
N ALA A 219 16.41 33.95 -12.18
CA ALA A 219 15.93 35.06 -12.97
C ALA A 219 14.79 35.82 -12.27
N TYR A 220 13.85 35.11 -11.61
CA TYR A 220 12.81 35.76 -10.82
C TYR A 220 13.35 36.55 -9.63
N LYS A 221 14.34 36.02 -8.90
CA LYS A 221 14.99 36.76 -7.81
C LYS A 221 15.56 38.10 -8.31
N ARG A 222 16.23 38.09 -9.47
CA ARG A 222 16.73 39.32 -10.12
C ARG A 222 15.61 40.29 -10.53
N ILE A 223 14.47 39.78 -11.00
CA ILE A 223 13.30 40.62 -11.31
C ILE A 223 12.77 41.30 -10.05
N LEU A 224 12.64 40.56 -8.94
CA LEU A 224 12.14 41.14 -7.68
C LEU A 224 13.05 42.25 -7.17
N ASP A 225 14.37 42.07 -7.27
CA ASP A 225 15.35 43.08 -6.91
C ASP A 225 15.23 44.32 -7.80
N TYR A 226 15.07 44.13 -9.11
CA TYR A 226 14.87 45.23 -10.07
C TYR A 226 13.56 46.01 -9.82
N LEU A 227 12.49 45.31 -9.46
CA LEU A 227 11.18 45.90 -9.15
C LEU A 227 11.12 46.55 -7.75
N ASN A 228 12.20 46.45 -6.96
CA ASN A 228 12.29 46.93 -5.60
C ASN A 228 11.08 46.48 -4.76
N ILE A 229 10.86 45.16 -4.75
CA ILE A 229 9.77 44.52 -3.99
C ILE A 229 10.04 44.64 -2.49
N GLU A 230 8.96 44.74 -1.72
CA GLU A 230 9.03 44.92 -0.27
C GLU A 230 9.73 43.72 0.41
N GLN A 231 10.65 44.00 1.34
CA GLN A 231 11.51 42.99 1.97
C GLN A 231 10.72 41.86 2.66
N TYR A 232 9.52 42.13 3.18
CA TYR A 232 8.70 41.10 3.82
C TYR A 232 8.17 40.07 2.81
N ILE A 233 7.85 40.48 1.57
CA ILE A 233 7.41 39.58 0.50
C ILE A 233 8.57 38.68 0.07
N GLN A 234 9.77 39.25 -0.07
CA GLN A 234 10.98 38.46 -0.35
C GLN A 234 11.27 37.46 0.78
N TYR A 235 11.14 37.88 2.03
CA TYR A 235 11.32 37.00 3.19
C TYR A 235 10.34 35.82 3.20
N ASP A 236 9.07 36.04 2.87
CA ASP A 236 8.06 34.98 2.80
C ASP A 236 8.37 33.98 1.68
N LEU A 237 8.82 34.43 0.52
CA LEU A 237 9.24 33.57 -0.58
C LEU A 237 10.48 32.74 -0.20
N ASP A 238 11.49 33.37 0.39
CA ASP A 238 12.69 32.68 0.87
C ASP A 238 12.36 31.63 1.95
N LYS A 239 11.41 31.93 2.83
CA LYS A 239 10.93 30.98 3.84
C LYS A 239 10.31 29.76 3.18
N LYS A 240 9.42 29.95 2.20
CA LYS A 240 8.80 28.85 1.43
C LYS A 240 9.82 28.03 0.65
N GLU A 241 10.83 28.66 0.07
CA GLU A 241 11.93 27.95 -0.62
C GLU A 241 12.68 27.01 0.34
N ARG A 242 12.98 27.47 1.56
CA ARG A 242 13.62 26.65 2.60
C ARG A 242 12.73 25.48 3.01
N GLU A 243 11.42 25.72 3.16
CA GLU A 243 10.44 24.67 3.48
C GLU A 243 10.36 23.62 2.36
N LEU A 244 10.37 24.03 1.09
CA LEU A 244 10.40 23.11 -0.06
C LEU A 244 11.67 22.27 -0.08
N SER A 245 12.81 22.91 0.17
CA SER A 245 14.12 22.25 0.23
C SER A 245 14.19 21.24 1.38
N TYR A 246 13.65 21.58 2.55
CA TYR A 246 13.55 20.68 3.69
C TYR A 246 12.65 19.47 3.37
N ASN A 247 11.46 19.72 2.81
CA ASN A 247 10.50 18.67 2.45
C ASN A 247 11.06 17.70 1.39
N LYS A 248 11.93 18.17 0.48
CA LYS A 248 12.69 17.33 -0.45
C LYS A 248 13.52 16.26 0.27
N SER A 249 14.04 16.53 1.46
CA SER A 249 14.88 15.56 2.17
C SER A 249 14.07 14.48 2.92
N VAL A 250 12.85 14.80 3.35
CA VAL A 250 12.04 13.95 4.23
C VAL A 250 11.14 12.97 3.46
N PHE A 251 10.48 13.40 2.38
CA PHE A 251 9.44 12.61 1.69
C PHE A 251 9.96 11.63 0.62
N VAL A 252 11.27 11.66 0.31
CA VAL A 252 11.86 10.87 -0.79
C VAL A 252 11.94 9.37 -0.50
N LYS A 253 11.93 8.96 0.78
CA LYS A 253 12.23 7.56 1.15
C LYS A 253 11.15 6.57 0.75
N ASP A 254 9.88 6.97 0.80
CA ASP A 254 8.74 6.05 0.65
C ASP A 254 8.09 6.08 -0.75
N LEU A 255 8.51 7.00 -1.62
CA LEU A 255 7.93 7.24 -2.95
C LEU A 255 8.72 6.54 -4.06
N ILE A 256 8.01 6.02 -5.06
CA ILE A 256 8.63 5.31 -6.19
C ILE A 256 9.35 6.28 -7.16
N ALA A 257 8.82 7.50 -7.33
CA ALA A 257 9.39 8.56 -8.17
C ALA A 257 9.43 9.88 -7.37
N PRO A 258 10.45 10.08 -6.52
CA PRO A 258 10.57 11.26 -5.66
C PRO A 258 10.71 12.59 -6.40
N TYR A 259 11.35 12.64 -7.58
CA TYR A 259 11.60 13.91 -8.27
C TYR A 259 10.34 14.44 -8.96
N LEU A 260 9.56 13.56 -9.59
CA LEU A 260 8.23 13.91 -10.10
C LEU A 260 7.26 14.33 -9.00
N ASN A 261 7.40 13.80 -7.77
CA ASN A 261 6.59 14.26 -6.65
C ASN A 261 6.83 15.74 -6.31
N ILE A 262 8.09 16.18 -6.30
CA ILE A 262 8.44 17.55 -5.92
C ILE A 262 8.21 18.57 -7.03
N TYR A 263 8.25 18.14 -8.29
CA TYR A 263 8.03 18.98 -9.47
C TYR A 263 6.82 19.91 -9.34
N LYS A 264 5.65 19.37 -8.96
CA LYS A 264 4.43 20.19 -8.79
C LYS A 264 4.63 21.31 -7.78
N LYS A 265 5.22 20.99 -6.62
CA LYS A 265 5.43 21.96 -5.55
C LYS A 265 6.36 23.08 -6.00
N GLN A 266 7.43 22.73 -6.71
CA GLN A 266 8.37 23.69 -7.27
C GLN A 266 7.74 24.52 -8.41
N LYS A 267 6.92 23.93 -9.28
CA LYS A 267 6.20 24.66 -10.34
C LYS A 267 5.21 25.66 -9.75
N ASN A 268 4.44 25.27 -8.73
CA ASN A 268 3.53 26.18 -8.04
C ASN A 268 4.31 27.30 -7.33
N PHE A 269 5.47 27.00 -6.75
CA PHE A 269 6.33 28.01 -6.15
C PHE A 269 6.84 29.03 -7.18
N LEU A 270 7.24 28.59 -8.38
CA LEU A 270 7.58 29.51 -9.48
C LEU A 270 6.39 30.41 -9.87
N ARG A 271 5.15 29.90 -9.87
CA ARG A 271 3.94 30.72 -10.11
C ARG A 271 3.69 31.76 -9.02
N GLU A 272 4.10 31.50 -7.77
CA GLU A 272 4.02 32.51 -6.72
C GLU A 272 4.91 33.73 -7.01
N TYR A 273 6.09 33.53 -7.62
CA TYR A 273 6.90 34.64 -8.11
C TYR A 273 6.19 35.41 -9.22
N GLU A 274 5.59 34.72 -10.18
CA GLU A 274 4.82 35.33 -11.26
C GLU A 274 3.65 36.17 -10.71
N ILE A 275 2.96 35.69 -9.67
CA ILE A 275 1.90 36.43 -8.96
C ILE A 275 2.44 37.71 -8.34
N VAL A 276 3.59 37.67 -7.65
CA VAL A 276 4.19 38.87 -7.03
C VAL A 276 4.59 39.89 -8.10
N ILE A 277 5.17 39.44 -9.21
CA ILE A 277 5.57 40.30 -10.33
C ILE A 277 4.32 40.95 -10.97
N ALA A 278 3.29 40.16 -11.28
CA ALA A 278 2.04 40.65 -11.85
C ALA A 278 1.32 41.63 -10.90
N SER A 279 1.28 41.33 -9.60
CA SER A 279 0.69 42.21 -8.59
C SER A 279 1.39 43.57 -8.54
N LYS A 280 2.74 43.59 -8.59
CA LYS A 280 3.51 44.84 -8.60
C LYS A 280 3.25 45.68 -9.84
N LYS A 281 2.90 45.05 -10.96
CA LYS A 281 2.55 45.72 -12.22
C LYS A 281 1.08 46.14 -12.31
N GLY A 282 0.25 45.75 -11.34
CA GLY A 282 -1.19 46.04 -11.34
C GLY A 282 -2.00 45.14 -12.29
N ASP A 283 -1.46 43.99 -12.70
CA ASP A 283 -2.13 43.03 -13.58
C ASP A 283 -2.94 42.01 -12.75
N ASN A 284 -4.10 42.46 -12.26
CA ASN A 284 -4.96 41.66 -11.39
C ASN A 284 -5.57 40.43 -12.10
N GLU A 285 -5.79 40.52 -13.42
CA GLU A 285 -6.33 39.40 -14.20
C GLU A 285 -5.34 38.23 -14.23
N THR A 286 -4.07 38.51 -14.50
CA THR A 286 -3.01 37.50 -14.45
C THR A 286 -2.87 36.90 -13.06
N VAL A 287 -2.97 37.73 -12.01
CA VAL A 287 -2.91 37.26 -10.62
C VAL A 287 -4.01 36.25 -10.31
N GLU A 288 -5.26 36.54 -10.70
CA GLU A 288 -6.39 35.63 -10.47
C GLU A 288 -6.24 34.33 -11.27
N GLN A 289 -5.79 34.40 -12.52
CA GLN A 289 -5.53 33.22 -13.34
C GLN A 289 -4.45 32.32 -12.73
N LEU A 290 -3.31 32.88 -12.33
CA LEU A 290 -2.22 32.14 -11.71
C LEU A 290 -2.64 31.49 -10.38
N LYS A 291 -3.42 32.19 -9.55
CA LYS A 291 -4.01 31.62 -8.33
C LYS A 291 -4.92 30.43 -8.66
N SER A 292 -5.79 30.59 -9.65
CA SER A 292 -6.67 29.50 -10.10
C SER A 292 -5.89 28.29 -10.62
N LEU A 293 -4.75 28.50 -11.28
CA LEU A 293 -3.87 27.43 -11.76
C LEU A 293 -3.18 26.69 -10.61
N ILE A 294 -2.78 27.40 -9.55
CA ILE A 294 -2.23 26.77 -8.34
C ILE A 294 -3.31 25.91 -7.67
N GLU A 295 -4.54 26.41 -7.54
CA GLU A 295 -5.67 25.68 -6.96
C GLU A 295 -6.06 24.44 -7.77
N LYS A 296 -6.14 24.55 -9.11
CA LYS A 296 -6.53 23.45 -10.02
C LYS A 296 -5.42 22.44 -10.31
N SER A 297 -4.22 22.60 -9.76
CA SER A 297 -3.02 21.84 -10.15
C SER A 297 -2.97 20.37 -9.70
N ASP A 298 -4.06 19.80 -9.17
CA ASP A 298 -4.10 18.44 -8.62
C ASP A 298 -3.78 17.31 -9.62
N ILE A 299 -3.88 17.58 -10.91
CA ILE A 299 -3.70 16.61 -12.00
C ILE A 299 -2.24 16.08 -12.14
N LEU A 300 -1.23 16.72 -11.52
CA LEU A 300 0.20 16.34 -11.66
C LEU A 300 0.86 15.89 -10.34
N CYS A 301 0.09 15.63 -9.28
CA CYS A 301 0.61 15.14 -8.00
C CYS A 301 1.02 13.66 -8.07
N TYR A 302 2.28 13.35 -8.39
CA TYR A 302 2.73 11.96 -8.41
C TYR A 302 3.11 11.44 -7.00
N ASN A 303 2.30 10.56 -6.40
CA ASN A 303 2.43 10.15 -4.99
C ASN A 303 2.51 8.63 -4.76
N LYS A 304 2.87 7.85 -5.79
CA LYS A 304 2.89 6.39 -5.71
C LYS A 304 3.98 5.89 -4.75
N LYS A 305 3.61 4.94 -3.90
CA LYS A 305 4.50 4.32 -2.91
C LYS A 305 5.42 3.29 -3.55
N LYS A 306 6.61 3.13 -2.97
CA LYS A 306 7.51 2.01 -3.30
C LYS A 306 6.83 0.68 -3.02
N VAL A 307 7.10 -0.29 -3.86
CA VAL A 307 6.71 -1.68 -3.67
C VAL A 307 7.93 -2.43 -3.15
N ILE A 308 7.79 -3.06 -2.00
CA ILE A 308 8.86 -3.78 -1.31
C ILE A 308 8.44 -5.24 -1.29
N LEU A 309 9.23 -6.09 -1.94
CA LEU A 309 9.02 -7.53 -1.89
C LEU A 309 9.36 -8.03 -0.47
N PRO A 310 8.53 -8.90 0.12
CA PRO A 310 8.86 -9.51 1.39
C PRO A 310 9.96 -10.57 1.21
N ASP A 311 10.85 -10.69 2.20
CA ASP A 311 11.85 -11.77 2.22
C ASP A 311 11.16 -13.13 2.19
N TRP A 312 11.46 -13.93 1.15
CA TRP A 312 10.84 -15.24 0.95
C TRP A 312 11.81 -16.38 1.27
N ASN A 313 11.44 -17.19 2.25
CA ASN A 313 12.08 -18.47 2.53
C ASN A 313 11.31 -19.58 1.81
N PHE A 314 11.86 -20.06 0.68
CA PHE A 314 11.33 -21.24 0.00
C PHE A 314 11.50 -22.48 0.85
N ILE A 315 10.42 -23.22 1.05
CA ILE A 315 10.49 -24.51 1.73
C ILE A 315 10.75 -25.58 0.68
N ASP A 316 11.90 -26.24 0.78
CA ASP A 316 12.08 -27.53 0.12
C ASP A 316 11.19 -28.57 0.81
N TYR A 317 10.05 -28.88 0.21
CA TYR A 317 9.20 -29.98 0.66
C TYR A 317 9.91 -31.30 0.40
N LYS A 318 10.16 -32.06 1.46
CA LYS A 318 10.87 -33.33 1.42
C LYS A 318 9.99 -34.44 1.98
N ASP A 319 9.65 -35.38 1.11
CA ASP A 319 8.93 -36.60 1.44
C ASP A 319 9.73 -37.52 2.37
N ILE A 320 9.01 -38.33 3.15
CA ILE A 320 9.63 -39.27 4.08
C ILE A 320 9.97 -40.57 3.37
N VAL A 321 11.26 -40.90 3.34
CA VAL A 321 11.79 -42.16 2.80
C VAL A 321 12.30 -43.03 3.96
N PHE A 322 12.08 -44.33 3.85
CA PHE A 322 12.62 -45.32 4.79
C PHE A 322 13.76 -46.08 4.13
N GLY A 323 14.91 -46.17 4.79
CA GLY A 323 16.06 -46.92 4.24
C GLY A 323 17.09 -47.31 5.29
N LYS A 324 17.97 -48.25 4.91
CA LYS A 324 19.10 -48.71 5.75
C LYS A 324 20.32 -47.77 5.68
N LYS A 325 20.48 -47.01 4.58
CA LYS A 325 21.51 -45.97 4.46
C LYS A 325 21.04 -44.70 5.16
N THR A 326 21.86 -44.17 6.07
CA THR A 326 21.56 -42.92 6.76
C THR A 326 21.83 -41.73 5.82
N TYR A 327 20.98 -40.69 5.87
CA TYR A 327 21.21 -39.42 5.15
C TYR A 327 22.18 -38.52 5.93
N TYR A 328 22.35 -38.80 7.22
CA TYR A 328 23.15 -38.11 8.21
C TYR A 328 24.10 -39.14 8.87
N SER A 329 25.34 -38.77 9.15
CA SER A 329 26.31 -39.68 9.77
C SER A 329 26.12 -39.78 11.29
N SER A 330 25.68 -38.68 11.90
CA SER A 330 25.42 -38.54 13.33
C SER A 330 24.13 -37.75 13.60
N VAL A 331 23.68 -37.70 14.85
CA VAL A 331 22.53 -36.85 15.24
C VAL A 331 22.90 -35.36 15.22
N GLU A 332 24.19 -35.03 15.25
CA GLU A 332 24.69 -33.65 15.18
C GLU A 332 24.53 -33.06 13.78
N ASP A 333 24.46 -33.92 12.75
CA ASP A 333 24.25 -33.53 11.35
C ASP A 333 22.78 -33.26 11.02
N VAL A 334 21.85 -33.46 11.97
CA VAL A 334 20.42 -33.16 11.75
C VAL A 334 20.26 -31.64 11.67
N PRO A 335 19.79 -31.08 10.54
CA PRO A 335 19.72 -29.64 10.36
C PRO A 335 18.59 -29.00 11.19
N TYR A 336 18.77 -27.71 11.49
CA TYR A 336 17.70 -26.88 12.01
C TYR A 336 16.57 -26.77 10.98
N MET A 337 15.31 -26.71 11.44
CA MET A 337 14.16 -26.56 10.54
C MET A 337 14.01 -25.08 10.15
N GLU A 338 14.36 -24.75 8.91
CA GLU A 338 14.08 -23.42 8.35
C GLU A 338 12.57 -23.27 8.13
N LEU A 339 11.97 -22.34 8.87
CA LEU A 339 10.55 -22.01 8.73
C LEU A 339 10.38 -20.90 7.69
N PRO A 340 9.34 -20.99 6.84
CA PRO A 340 9.09 -19.96 5.85
C PRO A 340 8.66 -18.66 6.52
N THR A 341 9.14 -17.51 6.03
CA THR A 341 8.64 -16.20 6.46
C THR A 341 7.19 -15.97 6.03
N ASN A 342 6.79 -16.55 4.88
CA ASN A 342 5.42 -16.54 4.34
C ASN A 342 5.07 -17.91 3.75
N GLY A 343 3.85 -18.41 3.99
CA GLY A 343 3.35 -19.68 3.44
C GLY A 343 3.19 -20.78 4.49
N VAL A 344 2.69 -21.95 4.06
CA VAL A 344 2.26 -23.04 4.96
C VAL A 344 3.11 -24.30 4.80
N VAL A 345 3.61 -24.84 5.91
CA VAL A 345 4.31 -26.14 5.97
C VAL A 345 3.64 -27.06 6.96
N TYR A 346 3.44 -28.31 6.57
CA TYR A 346 3.08 -29.38 7.48
C TYR A 346 4.30 -30.27 7.73
N SER A 347 4.54 -30.64 8.98
CA SER A 347 5.59 -31.59 9.34
C SER A 347 5.15 -32.50 10.46
N LEU A 348 5.79 -33.68 10.60
CA LEU A 348 5.46 -34.68 11.60
C LEU A 348 6.40 -34.55 12.80
N ARG A 349 5.91 -33.99 13.90
CA ARG A 349 6.64 -33.95 15.17
C ARG A 349 6.65 -35.33 15.81
N VAL A 350 7.83 -35.84 16.15
CA VAL A 350 8.02 -37.20 16.69
C VAL A 350 8.48 -37.17 18.14
N TYR A 351 9.39 -36.25 18.48
CA TYR A 351 9.99 -36.17 19.81
C TYR A 351 10.03 -34.74 20.34
N VAL A 352 9.92 -34.63 21.68
CA VAL A 352 10.16 -33.40 22.45
C VAL A 352 11.06 -33.80 23.61
N LEU A 353 12.28 -33.26 23.66
CA LEU A 353 13.34 -33.67 24.58
C LEU A 353 13.97 -32.45 25.25
N SER A 354 14.36 -32.55 26.52
CA SER A 354 15.07 -31.46 27.22
C SER A 354 16.53 -31.29 26.80
N GLY A 355 17.02 -32.08 25.86
CA GLY A 355 18.39 -32.03 25.33
C GLY A 355 18.47 -32.67 23.95
N LYS A 356 19.63 -32.56 23.29
CA LYS A 356 19.84 -33.15 21.96
C LYS A 356 19.62 -34.66 22.00
N MET A 357 19.01 -35.16 20.94
CA MET A 357 18.79 -36.59 20.73
C MET A 357 20.13 -37.33 20.59
N LYS A 358 20.19 -38.54 21.16
CA LYS A 358 21.46 -39.28 21.30
C LYS A 358 21.74 -40.30 20.20
N TYR A 359 20.70 -40.87 19.59
CA TYR A 359 20.85 -41.98 18.64
C TYR A 359 20.00 -41.82 17.39
N MET A 360 20.60 -41.95 16.20
CA MET A 360 19.87 -41.88 14.92
C MET A 360 18.87 -43.04 14.76
N SER A 361 19.12 -44.17 15.42
CA SER A 361 18.23 -45.34 15.42
C SER A 361 16.83 -45.04 15.96
N SER A 362 16.65 -43.99 16.78
CA SER A 362 15.31 -43.66 17.28
C SER A 362 14.39 -43.10 16.19
N PHE A 363 14.91 -42.60 15.06
CA PHE A 363 14.07 -42.25 13.90
C PHE A 363 13.63 -43.48 13.07
N LYS A 364 14.08 -44.70 13.44
CA LYS A 364 13.74 -45.97 12.77
C LYS A 364 13.93 -45.96 11.24
N GLY A 365 14.98 -45.27 10.78
CA GLY A 365 15.33 -45.16 9.37
C GLY A 365 14.45 -44.21 8.55
N ALA A 366 13.56 -43.43 9.19
CA ALA A 366 12.79 -42.37 8.55
C ALA A 366 13.66 -41.12 8.32
N ARG A 367 13.57 -40.53 7.13
CA ARG A 367 14.33 -39.34 6.73
C ARG A 367 13.58 -38.51 5.68
N PRO A 368 13.84 -37.20 5.53
CA PRO A 368 14.75 -36.38 6.35
C PRO A 368 14.15 -36.00 7.71
N ALA A 369 15.03 -35.67 8.65
CA ALA A 369 14.71 -35.22 10.00
C ALA A 369 15.21 -33.78 10.20
N PHE A 370 14.50 -33.02 11.03
CA PHE A 370 14.82 -31.64 11.37
C PHE A 370 14.59 -31.40 12.86
N TYR A 371 15.17 -30.35 13.41
CA TYR A 371 14.88 -29.94 14.79
C TYR A 371 14.54 -28.44 14.91
N LEU A 372 13.73 -28.12 15.93
CA LEU A 372 13.47 -26.78 16.43
C LEU A 372 13.73 -26.76 17.95
N ILE A 373 13.99 -25.59 18.50
CA ILE A 373 14.10 -25.38 19.95
C ILE A 373 12.91 -24.51 20.35
N ASP A 374 12.16 -24.92 21.37
CA ASP A 374 11.08 -24.10 21.89
C ASP A 374 11.54 -23.07 22.93
N GLU A 375 10.61 -22.20 23.33
CA GLU A 375 10.85 -21.13 24.31
C GLU A 375 11.40 -21.64 25.66
N ASN A 376 11.16 -22.91 25.98
CA ASN A 376 11.64 -23.57 27.20
C ASN A 376 12.98 -24.31 26.99
N GLY A 377 13.63 -24.12 25.85
CA GLY A 377 14.89 -24.78 25.50
C GLY A 377 14.77 -26.25 25.15
N LYS A 378 13.55 -26.79 24.92
CA LYS A 378 13.37 -28.19 24.56
C LYS A 378 13.51 -28.39 23.05
N TYR A 379 14.25 -29.43 22.68
CA TYR A 379 14.44 -29.87 21.31
C TYR A 379 13.20 -30.61 20.82
N GLN A 380 12.60 -30.11 19.74
CA GLN A 380 11.47 -30.70 19.06
C GLN A 380 11.93 -31.26 17.71
N TYR A 381 11.77 -32.57 17.49
CA TYR A 381 12.20 -33.23 16.27
C TYR A 381 11.04 -33.51 15.32
N TYR A 382 11.28 -33.23 14.05
CA TYR A 382 10.31 -33.26 12.97
C TYR A 382 10.79 -34.18 11.84
N LEU A 383 9.84 -34.82 11.14
CA LEU A 383 10.10 -35.64 9.96
C LEU A 383 9.31 -35.14 8.76
N GLY A 384 10.02 -34.97 7.65
CA GLY A 384 9.48 -34.52 6.37
C GLY A 384 8.91 -33.09 6.41
N THR A 385 8.73 -32.51 5.24
CA THR A 385 8.09 -31.19 5.05
C THR A 385 7.10 -31.34 3.91
N PHE A 386 5.83 -31.04 4.17
CA PHE A 386 4.72 -31.27 3.26
C PHE A 386 3.93 -29.99 3.00
N LYS A 387 3.39 -29.87 1.79
CA LYS A 387 2.60 -28.72 1.38
C LYS A 387 1.15 -28.84 1.83
N LYS A 388 0.61 -30.07 1.86
CA LYS A 388 -0.79 -30.34 2.20
C LYS A 388 -0.89 -31.22 3.46
N GLU A 389 -1.90 -30.94 4.28
CA GLU A 389 -2.18 -31.74 5.47
C GLU A 389 -2.44 -33.23 5.14
N GLY A 390 -3.14 -33.50 4.03
CA GLY A 390 -3.44 -34.86 3.59
C GLY A 390 -2.19 -35.70 3.27
N GLU A 391 -1.11 -35.07 2.79
CA GLU A 391 0.17 -35.73 2.54
C GLU A 391 0.85 -36.10 3.86
N ALA A 392 0.87 -35.16 4.82
CA ALA A 392 1.38 -35.41 6.16
C ALA A 392 0.61 -36.56 6.85
N TYR A 393 -0.71 -36.62 6.68
CA TYR A 393 -1.56 -37.67 7.24
C TYR A 393 -1.24 -39.07 6.68
N LYS A 394 -0.94 -39.15 5.37
CA LYS A 394 -0.50 -40.40 4.71
C LYS A 394 0.79 -40.92 5.36
N TYR A 395 1.76 -40.04 5.63
CA TYR A 395 3.02 -40.42 6.26
C TYR A 395 2.90 -40.69 7.76
N LYS A 396 2.01 -39.99 8.48
CA LYS A 396 1.66 -40.30 9.89
C LYS A 396 1.22 -41.75 10.06
N LYS A 397 0.36 -42.25 9.16
CA LYS A 397 -0.08 -43.67 9.15
C LYS A 397 1.09 -44.63 8.91
N LYS A 398 1.98 -44.32 7.95
CA LYS A 398 3.16 -45.14 7.62
C LYS A 398 4.19 -45.19 8.77
N ILE A 399 4.38 -44.09 9.49
CA ILE A 399 5.32 -44.01 10.62
C ILE A 399 4.75 -44.76 11.83
N ARG A 400 3.44 -44.69 12.05
CA ARG A 400 2.74 -45.46 13.09
C ARG A 400 2.89 -46.97 12.90
N SER A 401 2.81 -47.49 11.67
CA SER A 401 3.01 -48.92 11.40
C SER A 401 4.46 -49.38 11.61
N LYS A 402 5.43 -48.45 11.66
CA LYS A 402 6.82 -48.70 12.08
C LYS A 402 7.03 -48.50 13.59
N GLY A 403 5.97 -48.26 14.35
CA GLY A 403 5.97 -48.12 15.81
C GLY A 403 6.50 -46.77 16.30
N LEU A 404 6.39 -45.71 15.50
CA LEU A 404 6.69 -44.34 15.91
C LEU A 404 5.39 -43.55 16.03
N SER A 405 5.21 -42.85 17.15
CA SER A 405 4.10 -41.90 17.31
C SER A 405 4.49 -40.55 16.71
N SER A 406 3.56 -39.87 16.04
CA SER A 406 3.81 -38.54 15.49
C SER A 406 2.56 -37.66 15.52
N LEU A 407 2.78 -36.35 15.61
CA LEU A 407 1.76 -35.32 15.57
C LEU A 407 1.99 -34.41 14.35
N ILE A 408 0.93 -34.11 13.60
CA ILE A 408 1.03 -33.19 12.45
C ILE A 408 1.03 -31.78 13.01
N VAL A 409 2.07 -31.02 12.66
CA VAL A 409 2.21 -29.62 13.05
C VAL A 409 2.13 -28.77 11.79
N LYS A 410 1.26 -27.75 11.83
CA LYS A 410 1.16 -26.72 10.80
C LYS A 410 2.04 -25.53 11.20
N PHE A 411 2.86 -25.08 10.28
CA PHE A 411 3.59 -23.82 10.36
C PHE A 411 3.05 -22.87 9.30
N GLU A 412 2.91 -21.60 9.66
CA GLU A 412 2.40 -20.53 8.81
C GLU A 412 3.14 -19.24 9.15
N ASP A 413 3.67 -18.55 8.14
CA ASP A 413 4.33 -17.24 8.27
C ASP A 413 5.32 -17.15 9.47
N GLY A 414 6.25 -18.09 9.53
CA GLY A 414 7.32 -18.15 10.53
C GLY A 414 6.87 -18.52 11.95
N GLY A 415 5.63 -18.99 12.13
CA GLY A 415 5.12 -19.50 13.40
C GLY A 415 4.46 -20.87 13.28
N ARG A 416 4.27 -21.53 14.42
CA ARG A 416 3.49 -22.76 14.54
C ARG A 416 2.04 -22.42 14.87
N ILE A 417 1.10 -23.05 14.18
CA ILE A 417 -0.32 -22.95 14.52
C ILE A 417 -0.61 -23.92 15.67
N SER A 418 -1.26 -23.42 16.73
CA SER A 418 -1.73 -24.21 17.87
C SER A 418 -2.91 -25.11 17.46
N GLU A 419 -3.28 -26.06 18.31
CA GLU A 419 -4.47 -26.90 18.09
C GLU A 419 -5.77 -26.09 18.08
N GLU A 420 -5.76 -24.89 18.67
CA GLU A 420 -6.86 -23.93 18.71
C GLU A 420 -6.87 -22.95 17.52
N GLY A 421 -5.89 -23.07 16.61
CA GLY A 421 -5.77 -22.24 15.41
C GLY A 421 -5.00 -20.93 15.61
N GLU A 422 -4.36 -20.74 16.77
CA GLU A 422 -3.58 -19.53 17.05
C GLU A 422 -2.15 -19.63 16.54
N LEU A 423 -1.63 -18.53 15.99
CA LEU A 423 -0.24 -18.45 15.55
C LEU A 423 0.72 -18.23 16.73
N ILE A 424 1.43 -19.28 17.11
CA ILE A 424 2.55 -19.28 18.06
C ILE A 424 3.82 -18.90 17.29
N PRO A 425 4.43 -17.72 17.53
CA PRO A 425 5.75 -17.38 16.98
C PRO A 425 6.78 -18.45 17.33
N LEU A 426 7.58 -18.88 16.38
CA LEU A 426 8.75 -19.74 16.67
C LEU A 426 10.07 -19.05 16.34
N TYR A 427 10.01 -17.95 15.58
CA TYR A 427 11.12 -17.03 15.46
C TYR A 427 11.29 -16.24 16.76
N VAL A 428 12.45 -16.41 17.36
CA VAL A 428 13.03 -15.43 18.28
C VAL A 428 13.88 -14.54 17.39
N ASP A 429 13.38 -13.37 17.02
CA ASP A 429 14.25 -12.35 16.45
C ASP A 429 15.37 -12.05 17.49
N ASP A 430 16.62 -11.87 17.02
CA ASP A 430 17.73 -11.28 17.80
C ASP A 430 17.46 -9.81 18.15
N TYR A 431 16.22 -9.37 17.95
CA TYR A 431 15.76 -8.03 18.12
C TYR A 431 14.49 -8.05 18.97
N ASN A 432 14.45 -7.15 19.94
CA ASN A 432 13.24 -6.73 20.61
C ASN A 432 12.60 -5.62 19.77
N TYR A 433 11.32 -5.77 19.48
CA TYR A 433 10.54 -4.72 18.83
C TYR A 433 9.71 -4.02 19.89
N SER A 434 9.93 -2.73 20.12
CA SER A 434 9.09 -1.93 21.01
C SER A 434 8.22 -1.00 20.17
N ILE A 435 7.01 -0.73 20.65
CA ILE A 435 6.16 0.29 20.03
C ILE A 435 6.19 1.51 20.95
N GLU A 436 6.58 2.65 20.42
CA GLU A 436 6.63 3.91 21.15
C GLU A 436 5.53 4.86 20.70
N VAL A 437 4.91 5.52 21.67
CA VAL A 437 3.96 6.61 21.42
C VAL A 437 4.35 7.83 22.24
N ASP A 438 4.17 9.02 21.65
CA ASP A 438 4.50 10.28 22.31
C ASP A 438 3.49 10.62 23.42
N MET A 439 2.23 10.18 23.28
CA MET A 439 1.18 10.41 24.27
C MET A 439 0.29 9.16 24.44
N LEU A 440 0.11 8.74 25.70
CA LEU A 440 -0.69 7.56 26.04
C LEU A 440 -2.13 7.98 26.38
N THR A 441 -3.02 8.02 25.40
CA THR A 441 -4.44 8.36 25.61
C THR A 441 -5.28 7.14 26.03
N PRO A 442 -6.42 7.34 26.73
CA PRO A 442 -7.32 6.24 27.11
C PRO A 442 -7.86 5.44 25.91
N GLU A 443 -8.04 6.09 24.76
CA GLU A 443 -8.43 5.45 23.51
C GLU A 443 -7.33 4.54 22.95
N LEU A 444 -6.08 5.01 22.95
CA LEU A 444 -4.92 4.21 22.53
C LEU A 444 -4.71 3.01 23.45
N MET A 445 -4.90 3.17 24.77
CA MET A 445 -4.86 2.03 25.71
C MET A 445 -5.95 0.99 25.42
N LYS A 446 -7.16 1.45 25.08
CA LYS A 446 -8.30 0.57 24.77
C LYS A 446 -8.07 -0.20 23.47
N ILE A 447 -7.51 0.46 22.45
CA ILE A 447 -7.12 -0.17 21.18
C ILE A 447 -5.96 -1.17 21.40
N ALA A 448 -4.92 -0.77 22.13
CA ALA A 448 -3.77 -1.62 22.43
C ALA A 448 -4.18 -2.88 23.20
N LYS A 449 -4.99 -2.76 24.26
CA LYS A 449 -5.49 -3.90 25.03
C LYS A 449 -6.48 -4.79 24.25
N LYS A 450 -7.19 -4.23 23.26
CA LYS A 450 -8.07 -5.01 22.37
C LYS A 450 -7.25 -5.88 21.41
N VAL A 451 -6.12 -5.38 20.92
CA VAL A 451 -5.25 -6.09 19.96
C VAL A 451 -4.31 -7.06 20.68
N ALA A 452 -3.86 -6.73 21.89
CA ALA A 452 -3.05 -7.63 22.71
C ALA A 452 -3.33 -7.38 24.22
N PRO A 453 -4.13 -8.25 24.86
CA PRO A 453 -4.64 -8.06 26.23
C PRO A 453 -3.56 -8.02 27.32
N THR A 454 -2.40 -8.61 27.07
CA THR A 454 -1.29 -8.79 28.01
C THR A 454 -0.20 -7.72 27.88
N LEU A 455 -0.44 -6.62 27.15
CA LEU A 455 0.55 -5.55 26.99
C LEU A 455 0.94 -4.92 28.33
N SER A 456 2.25 -4.85 28.58
CA SER A 456 2.85 -4.02 29.62
C SER A 456 3.09 -2.60 29.09
N PHE A 457 2.93 -1.61 29.98
CA PHE A 457 3.13 -0.20 29.66
C PHE A 457 4.30 0.31 30.50
N ALA A 458 5.31 0.87 29.86
CA ALA A 458 6.45 1.48 30.54
C ALA A 458 6.67 2.89 30.00
N LYS A 459 6.96 3.85 30.88
CA LYS A 459 7.41 5.18 30.48
C LYS A 459 8.93 5.18 30.48
N ILE A 460 9.54 5.47 29.34
CA ILE A 460 10.99 5.61 29.20
C ILE A 460 11.23 7.01 28.63
N ASP A 461 11.86 7.87 29.43
CA ASP A 461 12.06 9.29 29.14
C ASP A 461 10.76 10.05 28.78
N ASN A 462 10.72 10.63 27.58
CA ASN A 462 9.60 11.41 27.02
C ASN A 462 8.62 10.58 26.17
N LYS A 463 8.77 9.25 26.13
CA LYS A 463 7.92 8.37 25.33
C LYS A 463 7.35 7.22 26.16
N PHE A 464 6.23 6.69 25.70
CA PHE A 464 5.61 5.51 26.30
C PHE A 464 5.86 4.29 25.42
N VAL A 465 6.47 3.26 26.01
CA VAL A 465 6.69 1.96 25.39
C VAL A 465 5.49 1.05 25.65
N LEU A 466 4.82 0.69 24.57
CA LEU A 466 3.70 -0.24 24.47
C LEU A 466 4.25 -1.66 24.28
N GLY A 467 4.79 -2.24 25.34
CA GLY A 467 5.29 -3.61 25.37
C GLY A 467 6.55 -3.87 24.52
N ILE A 468 7.15 -5.03 24.75
CA ILE A 468 8.24 -5.58 23.95
C ILE A 468 7.70 -6.78 23.21
N PHE A 469 7.86 -6.78 21.89
CA PHE A 469 7.44 -7.83 20.98
C PHE A 469 8.66 -8.57 20.45
N TYR A 470 8.59 -9.90 20.47
CA TYR A 470 9.67 -10.76 19.98
C TYR A 470 9.48 -11.19 18.52
N LYS A 471 8.42 -10.70 17.85
CA LYS A 471 8.10 -10.98 16.44
C LYS A 471 7.71 -9.67 15.71
N TYR A 472 8.44 -9.33 14.65
CA TYR A 472 8.18 -8.12 13.85
C TYR A 472 6.72 -8.01 13.38
N SER A 473 6.12 -9.10 12.89
CA SER A 473 4.75 -9.06 12.34
C SER A 473 3.67 -8.78 13.40
N LYS A 474 3.89 -9.17 14.67
CA LYS A 474 2.99 -8.79 15.77
C LYS A 474 3.14 -7.31 16.11
N ALA A 475 4.39 -6.82 16.15
CA ALA A 475 4.68 -5.42 16.42
C ALA A 475 4.09 -4.50 15.32
N VAL A 476 4.19 -4.90 14.06
CA VAL A 476 3.58 -4.18 12.93
C VAL A 476 2.06 -4.19 13.00
N LYS A 477 1.41 -5.32 13.34
CA LYS A 477 -0.05 -5.37 13.50
C LYS A 477 -0.54 -4.42 14.60
N VAL A 478 0.14 -4.39 15.74
CA VAL A 478 -0.20 -3.48 16.84
C VAL A 478 0.07 -2.03 16.42
N LYS A 479 1.22 -1.73 15.80
CA LYS A 479 1.55 -0.39 15.30
C LYS A 479 0.54 0.11 14.27
N ASN A 480 0.14 -0.72 13.32
CA ASN A 480 -0.86 -0.38 12.30
C ASN A 480 -2.26 -0.15 12.90
N SER A 481 -2.58 -0.83 14.01
CA SER A 481 -3.85 -0.62 14.72
C SER A 481 -3.86 0.68 15.53
N LEU A 482 -2.69 1.20 15.90
CA LEU A 482 -2.52 2.45 16.65
C LEU A 482 -2.35 3.69 15.74
N GLY A 483 -2.19 3.49 14.44
CA GLY A 483 -2.09 4.57 13.46
C GLY A 483 -0.73 5.29 13.44
N SER A 484 -0.70 6.47 12.83
CA SER A 484 0.51 7.29 12.63
C SER A 484 1.16 7.79 13.93
N SER A 485 0.44 7.69 15.06
CA SER A 485 0.91 8.09 16.39
C SER A 485 1.92 7.10 17.00
N ALA A 486 2.09 5.91 16.41
CA ALA A 486 2.91 4.83 16.92
C ALA A 486 4.15 4.58 16.06
N SER A 487 5.31 4.63 16.71
CA SER A 487 6.61 4.33 16.12
C SER A 487 7.05 2.92 16.48
N LEU A 488 7.46 2.12 15.50
CA LEU A 488 8.02 0.81 15.73
C LEU A 488 9.54 0.92 15.84
N ILE A 489 10.09 0.54 16.98
CA ILE A 489 11.52 0.57 17.25
C ILE A 489 12.06 -0.86 17.27
N LYS A 490 13.15 -1.07 16.55
CA LYS A 490 13.90 -2.33 16.52
C LYS A 490 15.14 -2.14 17.38
N THR A 491 15.25 -2.89 18.47
CA THR A 491 16.44 -2.91 19.35
C THR A 491 17.08 -4.28 19.29
N ALA A 492 18.40 -4.35 19.14
CA ALA A 492 19.12 -5.62 19.23
C ALA A 492 19.00 -6.17 20.67
N LYS A 493 18.91 -7.49 20.80
CA LYS A 493 18.90 -8.18 22.11
C LYS A 493 20.23 -8.11 22.83
#